data_AF-Q18FU8-F1
#
_entry.id   AF-Q18FU8-F1
#
_cell.length_a   1.000
_cell.length_b   1.000
_cell.length_c   1.000
_cell.angle_alpha   90.00
_cell.angle_beta   90.00
_cell.angle_gamma   90.00
#
_symmetry.space_group_name_H-M   'P 1'
#
loop_
_entity.id
_entity.type
_entity.pdbx_description
1 polymer ?
#
loop_
_entity_poly.entity_id
_entity_poly.type
_entity_poly.pdbx_seq_one_letter_code
_entity_poly.pdbx_strand_id
1 'polypeptide(L)'
;MFENIRRFVDDDRAIEGLPIRLVIALVVGVATLSVMLNMLSGVQGLGVTELDVQPSEEVLSPGEHTIELTVVEPDGAPVEAAIVIIKAGSARIDGVITATTGPDGSATLNINPRIRANQQTGTLRIDIKPPASGSYADRRANTDILIVDE
;
A
#
# COMPACT_ATOMS: atom_id res chain seq x y z
N MET A 1 65.48 9.72 10.11
CA MET A 1 64.41 8.69 10.09
C MET A 1 64.03 8.22 11.50
N PHE A 2 65.00 7.90 12.38
CA PHE A 2 64.73 7.42 13.76
C PHE A 2 64.18 8.46 14.75
N GLU A 3 64.32 9.76 14.45
CA GLU A 3 63.88 10.85 15.34
C GLU A 3 62.35 11.05 15.33
N ASN A 4 61.71 10.77 14.19
CA ASN A 4 60.24 10.82 14.09
C ASN A 4 59.58 9.71 14.91
N ILE A 5 60.21 8.52 14.98
CA ILE A 5 59.68 7.38 15.74
C ILE A 5 59.72 7.67 17.25
N ARG A 6 60.77 8.34 17.76
CA ARG A 6 60.84 8.74 19.16
C ARG A 6 59.75 9.75 19.54
N ARG A 7 59.46 10.72 18.66
CA ARG A 7 58.33 11.65 18.86
C ARG A 7 56.96 10.95 18.91
N PHE A 8 56.76 9.85 18.19
CA PHE A 8 55.52 9.06 18.29
C PHE A 8 55.41 8.24 19.58
N VAL A 9 56.54 7.80 20.15
CA VAL A 9 56.59 7.00 21.37
C VAL A 9 56.48 7.88 22.63
N ASP A 10 57.00 9.10 22.58
CA ASP A 10 56.95 10.08 23.69
C ASP A 10 55.68 10.96 23.68
N ASP A 11 54.77 10.77 22.72
CA ASP A 11 53.52 11.54 22.64
C ASP A 11 52.36 10.81 23.34
N ASP A 12 52.24 11.01 24.65
CA ASP A 12 51.18 10.46 25.50
C ASP A 12 49.76 10.88 25.05
N ARG A 13 49.61 11.99 24.29
CA ARG A 13 48.31 12.45 23.77
C ARG A 13 47.75 11.51 22.70
N ALA A 14 48.61 10.71 22.06
CA ALA A 14 48.18 9.68 21.13
C ALA A 14 47.37 8.58 21.83
N ILE A 15 47.66 8.30 23.11
CA ILE A 15 47.00 7.28 23.93
C ILE A 15 45.77 7.85 24.67
N GLU A 16 45.81 9.11 25.14
CA GLU A 16 44.68 9.74 25.84
C GLU A 16 43.42 9.90 24.98
N GLY A 17 43.59 10.10 23.66
CA GLY A 17 42.47 10.17 22.71
C GLY A 17 41.98 8.81 22.22
N LEU A 18 42.68 7.71 22.53
CA LEU A 18 42.36 6.37 22.03
C LEU A 18 40.98 5.86 22.50
N PRO A 19 40.57 6.03 23.79
CA PRO A 19 39.26 5.58 24.24
C PRO A 19 38.12 6.36 23.58
N ILE A 20 38.28 7.68 23.43
CA ILE A 20 37.25 8.54 22.84
C ILE A 20 37.10 8.25 21.34
N ARG A 21 38.21 8.04 20.61
CA ARG A 21 38.14 7.64 19.19
C ARG A 21 37.44 6.30 19.00
N LEU A 22 37.68 5.33 19.89
CA LEU A 22 36.97 4.04 19.88
C LEU A 22 35.46 4.22 20.12
N VAL A 23 35.08 5.03 21.11
CA VAL A 23 33.67 5.32 21.40
C VAL A 23 32.99 6.01 20.21
N ILE A 24 33.62 7.04 19.64
CA ILE A 24 33.09 7.74 18.47
C ILE A 24 32.95 6.79 17.28
N ALA A 25 33.98 5.98 17.00
CA ALA A 25 33.94 5.01 15.90
C ALA A 25 32.82 3.97 16.09
N LEU A 26 32.62 3.48 17.31
CA LEU A 26 31.55 2.53 17.63
C LEU A 26 30.17 3.18 17.47
N VAL A 27 29.94 4.36 18.05
CA VAL A 27 28.65 5.05 17.99
C VAL A 27 28.28 5.40 16.55
N VAL A 28 29.23 5.94 15.78
CA VAL A 28 29.01 6.25 14.37
C VAL A 28 28.74 4.99 13.57
N GLY A 29 29.49 3.90 13.80
CA GLY A 29 29.28 2.61 13.13
C GLY A 29 27.91 1.99 13.43
N VAL A 30 27.45 2.03 14.68
CA VAL A 30 26.12 1.54 15.07
C VAL A 30 25.01 2.42 14.49
N ALA A 31 25.21 3.75 14.47
CA ALA A 31 24.27 4.68 13.88
C ALA A 31 24.11 4.46 12.36
N THR A 32 25.21 4.31 11.62
CA THR A 32 25.17 4.06 10.18
C THR A 32 24.60 2.69 9.85
N LEU A 33 24.95 1.66 10.63
CA LEU A 33 24.36 0.32 10.47
C LEU A 33 22.85 0.35 10.71
N SER A 34 22.38 1.09 11.72
CA SER A 34 20.95 1.25 12.00
C SER A 34 20.22 1.96 10.86
N VAL A 35 20.83 2.99 10.26
CA VAL A 35 20.27 3.67 9.08
C VAL A 35 20.21 2.73 7.87
N MET A 36 21.27 1.96 7.62
CA MET A 36 21.27 0.96 6.54
C MET A 36 20.22 -0.13 6.74
N LEU A 37 20.08 -0.64 7.97
CA LEU A 37 19.06 -1.63 8.33
C LEU A 37 17.65 -1.05 8.25
N ASN A 38 17.46 0.24 8.56
CA ASN A 38 16.17 0.92 8.39
C ASN A 38 15.80 1.05 6.90
N MET A 39 16.75 1.40 6.04
CA MET A 39 16.56 1.42 4.58
C MET A 39 16.22 0.02 4.04
N LEU A 40 16.93 -1.02 4.48
CA LEU A 40 16.63 -2.43 4.14
C LEU A 40 15.28 -2.91 4.70
N SER A 41 14.85 -2.40 5.85
CA SER A 41 13.55 -2.73 6.43
C SER A 41 12.41 -2.04 5.67
N GLY A 42 12.63 -0.82 5.18
CA GLY A 42 11.72 -0.16 4.23
C GLY A 42 11.57 -0.90 2.90
N VAL A 43 12.59 -1.67 2.51
CA VAL A 43 12.62 -2.50 1.28
C VAL A 43 11.74 -3.77 1.39
N GLN A 44 11.29 -4.19 2.58
CA GLN A 44 10.35 -5.32 2.71
C GLN A 44 8.97 -5.03 2.09
N GLY A 45 8.68 -3.79 1.69
CA GLY A 45 7.51 -3.43 0.88
C GLY A 45 7.69 -3.58 -0.63
N LEU A 46 8.90 -3.85 -1.14
CA LEU A 46 9.20 -3.89 -2.58
C LEU A 46 8.80 -5.21 -3.28
N GLY A 47 8.24 -6.17 -2.54
CA GLY A 47 7.81 -7.44 -3.10
C GLY A 47 6.31 -7.54 -3.34
N VAL A 48 5.50 -6.57 -2.91
CA VAL A 48 4.04 -6.68 -2.97
C VAL A 48 3.45 -5.48 -3.68
N THR A 49 2.84 -5.74 -4.84
CA THR A 49 2.16 -4.72 -5.64
C THR A 49 0.80 -4.43 -5.03
N GLU A 50 0.53 -3.16 -4.75
CA GLU A 50 -0.74 -2.71 -4.23
C GLU A 50 -1.74 -2.60 -5.38
N LEU A 51 -2.89 -3.27 -5.27
CA LEU A 51 -3.94 -3.20 -6.27
C LEU A 51 -4.87 -2.02 -6.00
N ASP A 52 -5.45 -1.49 -7.08
CA ASP A 52 -6.50 -0.47 -7.05
C ASP A 52 -7.67 -0.93 -7.93
N VAL A 53 -8.86 -0.43 -7.66
CA VAL A 53 -10.06 -0.72 -8.48
C VAL A 53 -10.66 0.58 -9.01
N GLN A 54 -10.91 0.59 -10.31
CA GLN A 54 -11.46 1.72 -11.03
C GLN A 54 -12.88 1.36 -11.49
N PRO A 55 -13.93 1.93 -10.86
CA PRO A 55 -15.27 1.79 -11.36
C PRO A 55 -15.47 2.63 -12.63
N SER A 56 -16.29 2.14 -13.56
CA SER A 56 -16.72 2.89 -14.75
C SER A 56 -17.51 4.16 -14.38
N GLU A 57 -18.24 4.10 -13.27
CA GLU A 57 -19.02 5.20 -12.72
C GLU A 57 -18.85 5.25 -11.20
N GLU A 58 -18.39 6.39 -10.69
CA GLU A 58 -18.19 6.60 -9.25
C GLU A 58 -19.46 7.08 -8.54
N VAL A 59 -20.42 7.62 -9.29
CA VAL A 59 -21.64 8.22 -8.75
C VAL A 59 -22.85 7.64 -9.46
N LEU A 60 -23.78 7.04 -8.70
CA LEU A 60 -24.98 6.40 -9.21
C LEU A 60 -26.23 6.90 -8.48
N SER A 61 -27.39 6.75 -9.11
CA SER A 61 -28.70 6.91 -8.45
C SER A 61 -29.18 5.58 -7.85
N PRO A 62 -30.15 5.58 -6.92
CA PRO A 62 -30.79 4.34 -6.47
C PRO A 62 -31.48 3.61 -7.62
N GLY A 63 -31.41 2.27 -7.63
CA GLY A 63 -32.00 1.44 -8.69
C GLY A 63 -31.04 0.40 -9.25
N GLU A 64 -31.47 -0.33 -10.28
CA GLU A 64 -30.64 -1.34 -10.95
C GLU A 64 -29.63 -0.69 -11.90
N HIS A 65 -28.35 -1.06 -11.74
CA HIS A 65 -27.24 -0.62 -12.58
C HIS A 65 -26.35 -1.79 -12.95
N THR A 66 -25.79 -1.73 -14.15
CA THR A 66 -24.71 -2.60 -14.59
C THR A 66 -23.44 -1.76 -14.61
N ILE A 67 -22.48 -2.08 -13.76
CA ILE A 67 -21.21 -1.36 -13.67
C ILE A 67 -20.04 -2.27 -14.03
N GLU A 68 -18.98 -1.68 -14.57
CA GLU A 68 -17.71 -2.35 -14.80
C GLU A 68 -16.70 -1.88 -13.77
N LEU A 69 -15.99 -2.83 -13.17
CA LEU A 69 -14.89 -2.58 -12.25
C LEU A 69 -13.60 -3.14 -12.85
N THR A 70 -12.60 -2.29 -13.04
CA THR A 70 -11.28 -2.70 -13.54
C THR A 70 -10.26 -2.70 -12.41
N VAL A 71 -9.59 -3.83 -12.19
CA VAL A 71 -8.51 -3.94 -11.20
C VAL A 71 -7.18 -3.67 -11.89
N VAL A 72 -6.41 -2.74 -11.33
CA VAL A 72 -5.15 -2.27 -11.92
C VAL A 72 -4.00 -2.27 -10.91
N GLU A 73 -2.78 -2.41 -11.43
CA GLU A 73 -1.54 -2.15 -10.71
C GLU A 73 -1.24 -0.64 -10.66
N PRO A 74 -0.28 -0.18 -9.83
CA PRO A 74 0.06 1.23 -9.70
C PRO A 74 0.57 1.90 -10.98
N ASP A 75 1.05 1.11 -11.95
CA ASP A 75 1.46 1.58 -13.28
C ASP A 75 0.31 1.61 -14.30
N GLY A 76 -0.89 1.18 -13.91
CA GLY A 76 -2.08 1.09 -14.73
C GLY A 76 -2.24 -0.23 -15.49
N ALA A 77 -1.37 -1.23 -15.27
CA ALA A 77 -1.53 -2.53 -15.89
C ALA A 77 -2.76 -3.28 -15.33
N PRO A 78 -3.60 -3.89 -16.17
CA PRO A 78 -4.78 -4.63 -15.71
C PRO A 78 -4.39 -5.95 -15.04
N VAL A 79 -5.16 -6.38 -14.05
CA VAL A 79 -4.93 -7.60 -13.27
C VAL A 79 -6.07 -8.61 -13.45
N GLU A 80 -5.74 -9.72 -14.09
CA GLU A 80 -6.64 -10.87 -14.27
C GLU A 80 -6.81 -11.70 -12.99
N ALA A 81 -7.95 -12.38 -12.87
CA ALA A 81 -8.26 -13.33 -11.81
C ALA A 81 -8.26 -12.75 -10.38
N ALA A 82 -8.40 -11.44 -10.25
CA ALA A 82 -8.72 -10.79 -9.00
C ALA A 82 -10.22 -10.93 -8.72
N ILE A 83 -10.62 -11.11 -7.45
CA ILE A 83 -12.04 -11.14 -7.08
C ILE A 83 -12.38 -9.77 -6.51
N VAL A 84 -13.33 -9.09 -7.14
CA VAL A 84 -13.86 -7.82 -6.67
C VAL A 84 -15.12 -8.08 -5.86
N ILE A 85 -15.25 -7.38 -4.73
CA ILE A 85 -16.30 -7.58 -3.74
C ILE A 85 -16.98 -6.23 -3.49
N ILE A 86 -18.28 -6.14 -3.76
CA ILE A 86 -19.10 -4.98 -3.42
C ILE A 86 -19.93 -5.31 -2.19
N LYS A 87 -19.84 -4.45 -1.17
CA LYS A 87 -20.59 -4.56 0.07
C LYS A 87 -21.28 -3.26 0.44
N ALA A 88 -22.29 -3.38 1.30
CA ALA A 88 -22.96 -2.22 1.86
C ALA A 88 -22.00 -1.33 2.68
N GLY A 89 -21.94 -0.05 2.35
CA GLY A 89 -21.37 1.00 3.20
C GLY A 89 -22.51 1.67 3.97
N SER A 90 -22.78 2.93 3.66
CA SER A 90 -23.98 3.63 4.16
C SER A 90 -25.23 3.39 3.28
N ALA A 91 -25.05 3.10 1.99
CA ALA A 91 -26.12 2.60 1.11
C ALA A 91 -26.36 1.10 1.34
N ARG A 92 -27.58 0.63 1.07
CA ARG A 92 -27.97 -0.78 1.14
C ARG A 92 -27.83 -1.44 -0.22
N ILE A 93 -27.38 -2.69 -0.22
CA ILE A 93 -27.37 -3.58 -1.38
C ILE A 93 -27.77 -4.98 -0.90
N ASP A 94 -28.31 -5.79 -1.81
CA ASP A 94 -28.76 -7.15 -1.49
C ASP A 94 -27.56 -8.10 -1.32
N GLY A 95 -27.06 -8.16 -0.08
CA GLY A 95 -25.97 -9.05 0.31
C GLY A 95 -24.59 -8.54 -0.12
N VAL A 96 -23.70 -9.48 -0.43
CA VAL A 96 -22.36 -9.21 -0.95
C VAL A 96 -22.34 -9.68 -2.39
N ILE A 97 -21.92 -8.81 -3.30
CA ILE A 97 -21.85 -9.12 -4.73
C ILE A 97 -20.38 -9.29 -5.08
N THR A 98 -20.05 -10.35 -5.79
CA THR A 98 -18.67 -10.67 -6.15
C THR A 98 -18.56 -11.00 -7.63
N ALA A 99 -17.48 -10.57 -8.26
CA ALA A 99 -17.12 -10.98 -9.62
C ALA A 99 -15.60 -11.20 -9.72
N THR A 100 -15.18 -11.99 -10.69
CA THR A 100 -13.76 -12.26 -10.98
C THR A 100 -13.37 -11.50 -12.23
N THR A 101 -12.21 -10.84 -12.22
CA THR A 101 -11.71 -10.10 -13.38
C THR A 101 -11.27 -11.03 -14.50
N GLY A 102 -11.57 -10.63 -15.73
CA GLY A 102 -11.15 -11.30 -16.95
C GLY A 102 -9.71 -10.95 -17.37
N PRO A 103 -9.30 -11.38 -18.58
CA PRO A 103 -7.96 -11.11 -19.13
C PRO A 103 -7.62 -9.64 -19.33
N ASP A 104 -8.64 -8.78 -19.41
CA ASP A 104 -8.55 -7.32 -19.51
C ASP A 104 -8.53 -6.63 -18.13
N GLY A 105 -8.56 -7.39 -17.04
CA GLY A 105 -8.62 -6.88 -15.67
C GLY A 105 -10.00 -6.34 -15.27
N SER A 106 -11.01 -6.50 -16.11
CA SER A 106 -12.36 -5.99 -15.87
C SER A 106 -13.31 -7.06 -15.36
N ALA A 107 -14.28 -6.64 -14.53
CA ALA A 107 -15.38 -7.45 -14.05
C ALA A 107 -16.69 -6.64 -14.10
N THR A 108 -17.70 -7.17 -14.80
CA THR A 108 -19.03 -6.56 -14.87
C THR A 108 -19.94 -7.10 -13.78
N LEU A 109 -20.61 -6.21 -13.04
CA LEU A 109 -21.53 -6.58 -11.96
C LEU A 109 -22.86 -5.85 -12.10
N ASN A 110 -23.94 -6.56 -11.76
CA ASN A 110 -25.26 -5.95 -11.59
C ASN A 110 -25.48 -5.63 -10.12
N ILE A 111 -25.82 -4.38 -9.84
CA ILE A 111 -26.05 -3.86 -8.50
C ILE A 111 -27.41 -3.19 -8.42
N ASN A 112 -28.06 -3.27 -7.26
CA ASN A 112 -29.32 -2.57 -7.00
C ASN A 112 -29.22 -1.79 -5.68
N PRO A 113 -28.45 -0.69 -5.64
CA PRO A 113 -28.32 0.16 -4.45
C PRO A 113 -29.64 0.81 -4.05
N ARG A 114 -29.86 0.89 -2.73
CA ARG A 114 -30.96 1.61 -2.10
C ARG A 114 -30.45 2.47 -0.95
N ILE A 115 -30.95 3.69 -0.84
CA ILE A 115 -30.64 4.58 0.29
C ILE A 115 -31.74 4.44 1.35
N ARG A 116 -31.44 4.66 2.64
CA ARG A 116 -32.48 4.66 3.68
C ARG A 116 -33.34 5.92 3.60
N ALA A 117 -34.56 5.84 4.14
CA ALA A 117 -35.39 7.03 4.33
C ALA A 117 -34.63 8.10 5.13
N ASN A 118 -34.74 9.36 4.69
CA ASN A 118 -34.06 10.54 5.27
C ASN A 118 -32.54 10.60 5.05
N GLN A 119 -32.00 9.91 4.05
CA GLN A 119 -30.62 10.08 3.59
C GLN A 119 -30.65 10.58 2.15
N GLN A 120 -29.92 11.66 1.86
CA GLN A 120 -29.75 12.18 0.49
C GLN A 120 -28.62 11.46 -0.26
N THR A 121 -27.71 10.82 0.47
CA THR A 121 -26.57 10.10 -0.09
C THR A 121 -26.28 8.82 0.68
N GLY A 122 -25.59 7.88 0.03
CA GLY A 122 -25.04 6.68 0.64
C GLY A 122 -23.82 6.19 -0.12
N THR A 123 -23.08 5.23 0.42
CA THR A 123 -21.90 4.64 -0.24
C THR A 123 -21.97 3.13 -0.30
N LEU A 124 -21.44 2.56 -1.38
CA LEU A 124 -21.07 1.15 -1.50
C LEU A 124 -19.55 1.04 -1.39
N ARG A 125 -19.07 0.05 -0.65
CA ARG A 125 -17.64 -0.21 -0.49
C ARG A 125 -17.19 -1.28 -1.46
N ILE A 126 -16.01 -1.09 -2.02
CA ILE A 126 -15.34 -2.07 -2.87
C ILE A 126 -14.12 -2.63 -2.12
N ASP A 127 -14.03 -3.95 -2.03
CA ASP A 127 -12.81 -4.65 -1.61
C ASP A 127 -12.30 -5.52 -2.76
N ILE A 128 -11.01 -5.86 -2.72
CA ILE A 128 -10.37 -6.74 -3.68
C ILE A 128 -9.75 -7.91 -2.93
N LYS A 129 -10.01 -9.13 -3.40
CA LYS A 129 -9.19 -10.29 -3.05
C LYS A 129 -8.21 -10.52 -4.21
N PRO A 130 -6.90 -10.28 -4.00
CA PRO A 130 -5.91 -10.48 -5.05
C PRO A 130 -5.84 -11.94 -5.50
N PRO A 131 -5.40 -12.18 -6.76
CA PRO A 131 -5.22 -13.52 -7.30
C PRO A 131 -4.20 -14.31 -6.47
N ALA A 132 -4.31 -15.64 -6.50
CA ALA A 132 -3.37 -16.53 -5.81
C ALA A 132 -1.97 -16.54 -6.47
N SER A 133 -1.89 -16.13 -7.74
CA SER A 133 -0.66 -15.96 -8.50
C SER A 133 -0.12 -14.53 -8.35
N GLY A 134 1.16 -14.40 -8.04
CA GLY A 134 1.80 -13.11 -7.88
C GLY A 134 1.88 -12.65 -6.42
N SER A 135 2.56 -11.54 -6.20
CA SER A 135 2.71 -10.93 -4.88
C SER A 135 1.92 -9.62 -4.87
N TYR A 136 0.65 -9.71 -4.50
CA TYR A 136 -0.29 -8.58 -4.50
C TYR A 136 -0.86 -8.33 -3.10
N ALA A 137 -1.20 -7.08 -2.82
CA ALA A 137 -1.90 -6.66 -1.62
C ALA A 137 -3.05 -5.70 -1.93
N ASP A 138 -4.08 -5.76 -1.08
CA ASP A 138 -5.16 -4.78 -0.98
C ASP A 138 -5.18 -4.28 0.48
N ARG A 139 -4.37 -3.26 0.75
CA ARG A 139 -4.20 -2.60 2.07
C ARG A 139 -4.74 -1.18 2.05
N ARG A 140 -4.74 -0.52 0.89
CA ARG A 140 -5.31 0.80 0.68
C ARG A 140 -6.82 0.67 0.54
N ALA A 141 -7.53 1.68 1.04
CA ALA A 141 -8.96 1.76 0.79
C ALA A 141 -9.19 2.14 -0.66
N ASN A 142 -9.98 1.33 -1.36
CA ASN A 142 -10.45 1.59 -2.71
C ASN A 142 -11.49 2.73 -2.73
N THR A 143 -11.71 3.33 -3.89
CA THR A 143 -12.74 4.35 -4.08
C THR A 143 -14.13 3.75 -3.83
N ASP A 144 -14.89 4.34 -2.91
CA ASP A 144 -16.29 3.98 -2.66
C ASP A 144 -17.18 4.52 -3.79
N ILE A 145 -18.22 3.76 -4.16
CA ILE A 145 -19.25 4.24 -5.09
C ILE A 145 -20.25 5.08 -4.30
N LEU A 146 -20.45 6.33 -4.70
CA LEU A 146 -21.42 7.24 -4.12
C LEU A 146 -22.79 7.03 -4.76
N ILE A 147 -23.81 6.85 -3.92
CA ILE A 147 -25.21 6.81 -4.32
C ILE A 147 -25.86 8.13 -3.92
N VAL A 148 -26.50 8.83 -4.86
CA VAL A 148 -27.15 10.14 -4.63
C VAL A 148 -28.62 10.04 -5.01
N ASP A 149 -29.49 10.48 -4.10
CA ASP A 149 -30.93 10.67 -4.35
C ASP A 149 -31.13 12.07 -4.97
N GLU A 150 -31.71 12.14 -6.17
CA GLU A 150 -32.03 13.41 -6.85
C GLU A 150 -33.31 14.07 -6.34
#